data_AF-A0A8T2YXC5-F1
#
_entry.id   AF-A0A8T2YXC5-F1
#
_cell.length_a   1.000
_cell.length_b   1.000
_cell.length_c   1.000
_cell.angle_alpha   90.00
_cell.angle_beta   90.00
_cell.angle_gamma   90.00
#
_symmetry.space_group_name_H-M   'P 1'
#
loop_
_entity.id
_entity.type
_entity.pdbx_description
1 polymer ?
#
loop_
_entity_poly.entity_id
_entity_poly.type
_entity_poly.pdbx_seq_one_letter_code
_entity_poly.pdbx_strand_id
1 'polypeptide(L)'
;LPYEHLSPLQAAVGVVQQGLRPSIPSHSHPKLAELLERCWQQDPSLRPDFSEILELLQQLDRMVADERQDKQKGKFPRRVVTAIRGDTR
;
A
#
# COMPACT_ATOMS: atom_id res chain seq x y z
N LEU A 1 9.41 -9.97 13.85
CA LEU A 1 10.51 -10.03 12.84
C LEU A 1 10.14 -11.04 11.76
N PRO A 2 10.61 -10.92 10.51
CA PRO A 2 10.46 -11.99 9.54
C PRO A 2 11.17 -13.27 10.00
N TYR A 3 10.57 -14.43 9.73
CA TYR A 3 11.16 -15.76 9.97
C TYR A 3 11.47 -16.10 11.45
N GLU A 4 10.68 -15.63 12.43
CA GLU A 4 10.97 -15.84 13.86
C GLU A 4 11.09 -17.31 14.30
N HIS A 5 10.54 -18.23 13.51
CA HIS A 5 10.53 -19.66 13.81
C HIS A 5 11.65 -20.44 13.11
N LEU A 6 12.55 -19.76 12.40
CA LEU A 6 13.67 -20.36 11.68
C LEU A 6 15.00 -19.92 12.28
N SER A 7 15.98 -20.83 12.31
CA SER A 7 17.36 -20.42 12.56
C SER A 7 17.90 -19.57 11.40
N PRO A 8 18.95 -18.75 11.61
CA PRO A 8 19.54 -17.94 10.54
C PRO A 8 19.93 -18.76 9.30
N LEU A 9 20.45 -19.98 9.51
CA LEU A 9 20.81 -20.88 8.41
C LEU A 9 19.58 -21.39 7.67
N GLN A 10 18.52 -21.79 8.38
CA GLN A 10 17.27 -22.25 7.75
C GLN A 10 16.62 -21.13 6.93
N ALA A 11 16.60 -19.90 7.45
CA ALA A 11 16.07 -18.74 6.74
C ALA A 11 16.88 -18.45 5.45
N ALA A 12 18.21 -18.45 5.54
CA ALA A 12 19.08 -18.22 4.38
C ALA A 12 18.87 -19.29 3.29
N VAL A 13 18.83 -20.58 3.68
CA VAL A 13 18.58 -21.69 2.75
C VAL A 13 17.19 -21.58 2.14
N GLY A 14 16.15 -21.30 2.93
CA GLY A 14 14.80 -21.10 2.43
C GLY A 14 14.70 -19.94 1.43
N VAL A 15 15.33 -18.81 1.72
CA VAL A 15 15.33 -17.62 0.85
C VAL A 15 16.01 -17.90 -0.49
N VAL A 16 17.17 -18.58 -0.47
CA VAL A 16 17.98 -18.82 -1.67
C VAL A 16 17.46 -19.98 -2.51
N GLN A 17 17.16 -21.12 -1.88
CA GLN A 17 16.82 -22.35 -2.59
C GLN A 17 15.31 -22.53 -2.82
N GLN A 18 14.47 -22.02 -1.92
CA GLN A 18 13.01 -22.21 -1.97
C GLN A 18 12.25 -20.94 -2.34
N GLY A 19 12.97 -19.83 -2.57
CA GLY A 19 12.34 -18.54 -2.86
C GLY A 19 11.50 -18.02 -1.70
N LEU A 20 11.79 -18.42 -0.45
CA LEU A 20 11.01 -18.01 0.72
C LEU A 20 11.00 -16.48 0.84
N ARG A 21 9.81 -15.88 0.92
CA ARG A 21 9.59 -14.44 1.16
C ARG A 21 8.50 -14.26 2.22
N PRO A 22 8.51 -13.15 2.98
CA PRO A 22 7.43 -12.85 3.91
C PRO A 22 6.11 -12.67 3.15
N SER A 23 4.99 -13.11 3.76
CA SER A 23 3.68 -12.83 3.20
C SER A 23 3.38 -11.33 3.26
N ILE A 24 2.89 -10.78 2.15
CA ILE A 24 2.47 -9.38 2.08
C ILE A 24 1.05 -9.30 2.65
N PRO A 25 0.79 -8.46 3.67
CA PRO A 25 -0.55 -8.33 4.24
C PRO A 25 -1.57 -7.89 3.20
N SER A 26 -2.78 -8.43 3.23
CA SER A 26 -3.85 -8.14 2.25
C SER A 26 -4.34 -6.70 2.24
N HIS A 27 -4.09 -5.95 3.32
CA HIS A 27 -4.42 -4.52 3.43
C HIS A 27 -3.28 -3.61 2.95
N SER A 28 -2.20 -4.17 2.41
CA SER A 28 -1.11 -3.38 1.83
C SER A 28 -1.57 -2.70 0.54
N HIS A 29 -1.05 -1.51 0.28
CA HIS A 29 -1.34 -0.81 -0.97
C HIS A 29 -0.85 -1.67 -2.16
N PRO A 30 -1.66 -1.86 -3.22
CA PRO A 30 -1.36 -2.82 -4.30
C PRO A 30 -0.02 -2.52 -5.00
N LYS A 31 0.28 -1.25 -5.27
CA LYS A 31 1.57 -0.85 -5.85
C LYS A 31 2.78 -1.10 -4.93
N LEU A 32 2.58 -1.10 -3.61
CA LEU A 32 3.65 -1.47 -2.68
C LEU A 32 3.90 -2.98 -2.73
N ALA A 33 2.84 -3.78 -2.83
CA ALA A 33 2.97 -5.23 -3.00
C ALA A 33 3.72 -5.58 -4.29
N GLU A 34 3.34 -4.93 -5.41
CA GLU A 34 4.01 -5.07 -6.70
C GLU A 34 5.51 -4.71 -6.62
N LEU A 35 5.85 -3.59 -5.96
CA LEU A 35 7.24 -3.20 -5.76
C LEU A 35 8.03 -4.26 -4.97
N LEU A 36 7.46 -4.79 -3.88
CA LEU A 36 8.10 -5.84 -3.09
C LEU A 36 8.35 -7.11 -3.92
N GLU A 37 7.38 -7.53 -4.73
CA GLU A 37 7.52 -8.69 -5.64
C GLU A 37 8.62 -8.48 -6.68
N ARG A 38 8.75 -7.26 -7.23
CA ARG A 38 9.85 -6.89 -8.14
C ARG A 38 11.21 -6.89 -7.44
N CYS A 39 11.30 -6.35 -6.22
CA CYS A 39 12.53 -6.38 -5.42
C CYS A 39 12.98 -7.80 -5.04
N TRP A 40 12.04 -8.75 -4.99
CA TRP A 40 12.28 -10.12 -4.57
C TRP A 40 12.49 -11.13 -5.70
N GLN A 41 12.56 -10.67 -6.95
CA GLN A 41 12.83 -11.53 -8.11
C GLN A 41 14.06 -12.42 -7.89
N GLN A 42 13.92 -13.69 -8.27
CA GLN A 42 14.98 -14.68 -8.11
C GLN A 42 16.19 -14.30 -8.96
N ASP A 43 15.94 -13.88 -10.21
CA ASP A 43 16.94 -13.29 -11.09
C ASP A 43 17.29 -11.87 -10.61
N PRO A 44 18.54 -11.60 -10.19
CA PRO A 44 18.95 -10.27 -9.76
C PRO A 44 18.84 -9.20 -10.87
N SER A 45 18.93 -9.59 -12.14
CA SER A 45 18.85 -8.66 -13.28
C SER A 45 17.44 -8.09 -13.51
N LEU A 46 16.41 -8.78 -13.01
CA LEU A 46 15.01 -8.33 -13.08
C LEU A 46 14.62 -7.40 -11.93
N ARG A 47 15.51 -7.22 -10.94
CA ARG A 47 15.24 -6.35 -9.80
C ARG A 47 15.38 -4.88 -10.22
N PRO A 48 14.49 -4.00 -9.74
CA PRO A 48 14.59 -2.57 -9.99
C PRO A 48 15.89 -2.03 -9.39
N ASP A 49 16.49 -1.05 -10.05
CA ASP A 49 17.60 -0.32 -9.46
C ASP A 49 17.13 0.57 -8.31
N PHE A 50 18.07 1.04 -7.49
CA PHE A 50 17.73 1.79 -6.29
C PHE A 50 17.06 3.14 -6.61
N SER A 51 17.39 3.77 -7.74
CA SER A 51 16.75 5.01 -8.17
C SER A 51 15.29 4.77 -8.56
N GLU A 52 15.01 3.69 -9.31
CA GLU A 52 13.64 3.29 -9.63
C GLU A 52 12.82 3.00 -8.36
N ILE A 53 13.40 2.29 -7.38
CA ILE A 53 12.74 2.02 -6.09
C ILE A 53 12.35 3.32 -5.40
N LEU A 54 13.26 4.30 -5.33
CA LEU A 54 12.99 5.60 -4.71
C LEU A 54 11.87 6.36 -5.41
N GLU A 55 11.88 6.40 -6.74
CA GLU A 55 10.83 7.06 -7.52
C GLU A 55 9.46 6.46 -7.26
N LEU A 56 9.36 5.13 -7.27
CA LEU A 56 8.12 4.40 -6.99
C LEU A 56 7.63 4.63 -5.56
N LEU A 57 8.53 4.60 -4.57
CA LEU A 57 8.18 4.88 -3.17
C LEU A 57 7.69 6.32 -2.97
N GLN A 58 8.31 7.31 -3.62
CA GLN A 58 7.87 8.69 -3.56
C GLN A 58 6.51 8.90 -4.24
N GLN A 59 6.25 8.21 -5.35
CA GLN A 59 4.93 8.23 -6.00
C GLN A 59 3.87 7.63 -5.09
N LEU A 60 4.17 6.50 -4.44
CA LEU A 60 3.28 5.84 -3.49
C LEU A 60 2.92 6.73 -2.30
N ASP A 61 3.91 7.42 -1.72
CA ASP A 61 3.70 8.33 -0.59
C ASP A 61 2.71 9.45 -0.95
N ARG A 62 2.85 10.04 -2.14
CA ARG A 62 1.90 11.05 -2.65
C ARG A 62 0.48 10.48 -2.85
N MET A 63 0.36 9.30 -3.44
CA MET A 63 -0.95 8.66 -3.66
C MET A 63 -1.68 8.40 -2.34
N VAL A 64 -0.96 7.87 -1.35
CA VAL A 64 -1.54 7.59 -0.02
C VAL A 64 -1.91 8.89 0.71
N ALA A 65 -1.18 9.97 0.51
CA ALA A 65 -1.53 11.28 1.05
C ALA A 65 -2.83 11.84 0.46
N ASP A 66 -3.04 11.68 -0.85
CA ASP A 66 -4.23 12.18 -1.56
C ASP A 66 -5.49 11.36 -1.21
N GLU A 67 -5.38 10.03 -1.12
CA GLU A 67 -6.50 9.15 -0.72
C GLU A 67 -7.07 9.48 0.67
N ARG A 68 -6.23 9.98 1.59
CA ARG A 68 -6.67 10.39 2.93
C ARG A 68 -7.58 11.62 2.89
N GLN A 69 -7.45 12.47 1.87
CA GLN A 69 -8.24 13.70 1.74
C GLN A 69 -9.61 13.43 1.10
N ASP A 70 -9.68 12.52 0.12
CA ASP A 70 -10.94 12.16 -0.54
C ASP A 70 -11.92 11.45 0.40
N LYS A 71 -11.41 10.61 1.32
CA LYS A 71 -12.25 9.98 2.36
C LYS A 71 -12.83 10.98 3.36
N GLN A 72 -12.25 12.18 3.51
CA GLN A 72 -12.75 13.23 4.40
C GLN A 72 -13.83 14.11 3.76
N LYS A 73 -13.88 14.22 2.43
CA LYS A 73 -14.85 15.08 1.73
C LYS A 73 -16.27 14.48 1.64
N GLY A 74 -16.43 13.18 1.91
CA GLY A 74 -17.70 12.46 1.84
C GLY A 74 -18.63 12.58 3.06
N LYS A 75 -18.31 13.38 4.08
CA LYS A 75 -19.07 13.47 5.35
C LYS A 75 -19.92 14.74 5.54
N PHE A 76 -20.35 15.42 4.47
CA PHE A 76 -21.34 16.49 4.61
C PHE A 76 -22.74 15.98 4.21
N PRO A 77 -23.64 15.68 5.17
CA PRO A 77 -25.04 15.46 4.84
C PRO A 77 -25.60 16.78 4.28
N ARG A 78 -26.13 16.72 3.05
CA ARG A 78 -26.84 17.87 2.46
C ARG A 78 -28.03 18.18 3.36
N ARG A 79 -27.99 19.30 4.08
CA ARG A 79 -29.16 19.85 4.78
C ARG A 79 -30.24 20.11 3.74
N VAL A 80 -31.32 19.33 3.77
CA VAL A 80 -32.56 19.68 3.09
C VAL A 80 -33.12 20.89 3.82
N VAL A 81 -33.01 22.07 3.21
CA VAL A 81 -33.68 23.28 3.73
C VAL A 81 -35.12 23.19 3.25
N THR A 82 -36.01 22.64 4.07
CA THR A 82 -37.44 22.71 3.81
C THR A 82 -37.87 24.17 3.95
N ALA A 83 -38.19 24.80 2.83
CA ALA A 83 -38.75 26.15 2.80
C ALA A 83 -40.13 26.12 3.48
N ILE A 84 -40.22 26.72 4.66
CA ILE A 84 -41.50 27.05 5.28
C ILE A 84 -42.07 28.22 4.45
N ARG A 85 -43.07 27.94 3.62
CA ARG A 85 -43.91 29.01 3.07
C ARG A 85 -44.73 29.57 4.24
N GLY A 86 -44.37 30.77 4.67
CA GLY A 86 -45.27 31.62 5.41
C GLY A 86 -46.40 32.05 4.48
N ASP A 87 -47.64 31.89 4.93
CA ASP A 87 -48.75 32.66 4.40
C ASP A 87 -49.46 33.32 5.57
N THR A 88 -49.55 34.63 5.48
CA THR A 88 -50.17 35.54 6.43
C THR A 88 -51.29 36.23 5.66
N ARG A 89 -52.54 35.84 5.91
CA ARG A 89 -53.63 36.78 6.21
C ARG A 89 -54.89 36.05 6.64
#